data_AF-A0A7X2LUJ7-F1
#
_entry.id   AF-A0A7X2LUJ7-F1
#
_cell.length_a   1.000
_cell.length_b   1.000
_cell.length_c   1.000
_cell.angle_alpha   90.00
_cell.angle_beta   90.00
_cell.angle_gamma   90.00
#
_symmetry.space_group_name_H-M   'P 1'
#
loop_
_entity.id
_entity.type
_entity.pdbx_description
1 polymer ?
#
loop_
_entity_poly.entity_id
_entity_poly.type
_entity_poly.pdbx_seq_one_letter_code
_entity_poly.pdbx_strand_id
1 'polypeptide(L)' 'MTEQPEKKVRQASFLYSLKAVLWSFFGLRRKSDFDQDEVKLNLAYVIIAALLGAAGFIALLITIVKFAVRN' A
#
# COMPACT_ATOMS: atom_id res chain seq x y z
N MET A 1 -25.00 -37.58 8.89
CA MET A 1 -23.59 -37.32 8.53
C MET A 1 -23.61 -36.70 7.14
N THR A 2 -23.60 -35.37 7.06
CA THR A 2 -23.58 -34.64 5.79
C THR A 2 -22.23 -33.94 5.65
N GLU A 3 -21.61 -34.17 4.51
CA GLU A 3 -20.20 -33.90 4.22
C GLU A 3 -19.91 -32.39 4.13
N GLN A 4 -18.91 -31.93 4.87
CA GLN A 4 -18.38 -30.58 4.75
C GLN A 4 -17.41 -30.55 3.55
N PRO A 5 -17.57 -29.62 2.59
CA PRO A 5 -16.70 -29.57 1.42
C PRO A 5 -15.27 -29.22 1.84
N GLU A 6 -14.33 -30.05 1.41
CA GLU A 6 -12.89 -29.92 1.56
C GLU A 6 -12.45 -28.51 1.15
N LYS A 7 -12.10 -27.68 2.13
CA LYS A 7 -11.57 -26.34 1.93
C LYS A 7 -10.13 -26.49 1.43
N LYS A 8 -9.97 -26.69 0.12
CA LYS A 8 -8.68 -26.74 -0.57
C LYS A 8 -7.84 -25.56 -0.08
N VAL A 9 -6.82 -25.83 0.73
CA VAL A 9 -5.95 -24.82 1.31
C VAL A 9 -5.26 -24.14 0.15
N ARG A 10 -5.81 -23.01 -0.30
CA ARG A 10 -5.16 -22.13 -1.27
C ARG A 10 -3.87 -21.71 -0.58
N GLN A 11 -2.77 -22.32 -0.99
CA GLN A 11 -1.43 -21.96 -0.56
C GLN A 11 -1.36 -20.44 -0.60
N ALA A 12 -1.29 -19.83 0.59
CA ALA A 12 -1.10 -18.39 0.73
C ALA A 12 0.25 -18.11 0.09
N SER A 13 0.20 -17.77 -1.19
CA SER A 13 1.40 -17.71 -2.01
C SER A 13 2.25 -16.62 -1.40
N PHE A 14 3.51 -16.91 -1.12
CA PHE A 14 4.50 -15.94 -0.61
C PHE A 14 4.49 -14.65 -1.45
N LEU A 15 4.22 -14.79 -2.76
CA LEU A 15 4.00 -13.70 -3.70
C LEU A 15 2.79 -12.81 -3.38
N TYR A 16 1.73 -13.36 -2.79
CA TYR A 16 0.57 -12.61 -2.31
C TYR A 16 0.92 -11.77 -1.08
N SER A 17 1.69 -12.34 -0.16
CA SER A 17 2.23 -11.62 1.00
C SER A 17 3.18 -10.50 0.54
N LEU A 18 4.06 -10.77 -0.42
CA LEU A 18 4.97 -9.78 -0.99
C LEU A 18 4.19 -8.67 -1.73
N LYS A 19 3.19 -9.04 -2.53
CA LYS A 19 2.31 -8.09 -3.22
C LYS A 19 1.49 -7.25 -2.25
N ALA A 20 1.04 -7.83 -1.14
CA ALA A 20 0.35 -7.09 -0.07
C ALA A 20 1.30 -6.12 0.66
N VAL A 21 2.55 -6.52 0.88
CA VAL A 21 3.58 -5.66 1.47
C VAL A 21 3.88 -4.47 0.54
N LEU A 22 4.07 -4.72 -0.76
CA LEU A 22 4.26 -3.65 -1.75
C LEU A 22 3.05 -2.72 -1.87
N TRP A 23 1.83 -3.24 -1.77
CA TRP A 23 0.61 -2.41 -1.76
C TRP A 23 0.48 -1.56 -0.48
N SER A 24 1.11 -2.00 0.61
CA SER A 24 1.19 -1.26 1.88
C SER A 24 2.16 -0.08 1.79
N PHE A 25 3.22 -0.17 0.97
CA PHE A 25 4.17 0.94 0.77
C PHE A 25 3.60 2.09 -0.07
N PHE A 26 2.66 1.79 -0.98
CA PHE A 26 2.02 2.80 -1.84
C PHE A 26 0.80 3.48 -1.21
N GLY A 27 0.32 3.02 -0.05
CA GLY A 27 -0.70 3.75 0.73
C GLY A 27 -2.09 3.87 0.11
N LEU A 28 -2.47 3.04 -0.88
CA LEU A 28 -3.77 3.10 -1.57
C LEU A 28 -4.81 2.12 -0.99
N ARG A 29 -4.95 2.08 0.34
CA ARG A 29 -6.00 1.27 0.98
C ARG A 29 -6.83 2.10 1.95
N ARG A 30 -7.65 3.01 1.41
CA ARG A 30 -8.83 3.51 2.10
C ARG A 30 -9.87 4.09 1.12
N LYS A 31 -10.62 3.19 0.49
CA LYS A 31 -12.04 3.42 0.22
C LYS A 31 -12.78 2.65 1.30
N SER A 32 -13.30 3.29 2.34
CA SER A 32 -14.38 2.65 3.10
C SER A 32 -15.29 3.61 3.81
N ASP A 33 -14.83 4.78 4.25
CA ASP A 33 -15.66 5.60 5.13
C ASP A 33 -15.95 6.95 4.49
N PHE A 34 -16.84 6.89 3.48
CA PHE A 34 -17.47 8.01 2.78
C PHE A 34 -18.87 8.27 3.34
N ASP A 35 -18.97 8.33 4.65
CA ASP A 35 -20.18 8.62 5.41
C ASP A 35 -19.65 9.32 6.67
N GLN A 36 -19.91 10.58 7.02
CA GLN A 36 -20.90 11.56 6.66
C GLN A 36 -20.24 12.95 6.93
N ASP A 37 -20.36 13.91 6.02
CA ASP A 37 -20.16 15.36 6.21
C ASP A 37 -18.82 15.98 6.69
N GLU A 38 -17.82 15.21 7.13
CA GLU A 38 -16.45 15.73 7.47
C GLU A 38 -15.36 15.35 6.44
N VAL A 39 -15.76 14.66 5.38
CA VAL A 39 -14.88 13.99 4.40
C VAL A 39 -13.94 14.96 3.67
N LYS A 40 -14.33 16.24 3.52
CA LYS A 40 -13.52 17.23 2.79
C LYS A 40 -12.25 17.63 3.55
N LEU A 41 -12.27 17.65 4.89
CA LEU A 41 -11.11 18.05 5.70
C LEU A 41 -10.08 16.91 5.79
N ASN A 42 -10.55 15.65 5.90
CA ASN A 42 -9.69 14.47 6.04
C ASN A 42 -9.11 13.97 4.71
N LEU A 43 -9.84 14.07 3.58
CA LEU A 43 -9.36 13.56 2.29
C LEU A 43 -8.18 14.37 1.73
N ALA A 44 -8.18 15.69 1.92
CA ALA A 44 -7.08 16.55 1.51
C ALA A 44 -5.78 16.19 2.24
N TYR A 45 -5.86 15.91 3.55
CA TYR A 45 -4.71 15.50 4.34
C TYR A 45 -4.13 14.16 3.88
N VAL A 46 -4.99 13.20 3.48
CA VAL A 46 -4.56 11.92 2.89
C VAL A 46 -3.81 12.12 1.58
N ILE A 47 -4.29 13.02 0.72
CA ILE A 47 -3.64 13.35 -0.55
C ILE A 47 -2.27 14.01 -0.32
N ILE A 48 -2.18 14.93 0.64
CA ILE A 48 -0.92 15.59 1.02
C ILE A 48 0.07 14.56 1.59
N ALA A 49 -0.38 13.67 2.48
CA ALA A 49 0.44 12.61 3.03
C ALA A 49 0.96 11.65 1.94
N ALA A 50 0.12 11.31 0.96
CA ALA A 50 0.52 10.47 -0.18
C ALA A 50 1.56 11.16 -1.07
N LEU A 51 1.39 12.47 -1.33
CA LEU A 51 2.34 13.27 -2.09
C LEU A 51 3.70 13.37 -1.38
N LEU A 52 3.71 13.61 -0.08
CA LEU A 52 4.94 13.66 0.71
C LEU A 52 5.64 12.28 0.77
N GLY A 53 4.88 11.20 0.94
CA GLY A 53 5.41 9.83 0.90
C GLY A 53 6.03 9.49 -0.45
N ALA A 54 5.36 9.86 -1.56
CA ALA A 54 5.89 9.67 -2.91
C ALA A 54 7.15 10.51 -3.15
N ALA A 55 7.15 11.78 -2.74
CA ALA A 55 8.31 12.65 -2.87
C ALA A 55 9.52 12.12 -2.09
N GLY A 56 9.31 11.67 -0.84
CA GLY A 56 10.35 11.06 -0.02
C GLY A 56 10.91 9.76 -0.64
N PHE A 57 10.03 8.90 -1.18
CA PHE A 57 10.46 7.68 -1.87
C PHE A 57 11.30 7.98 -3.11
N ILE A 58 10.89 8.96 -3.93
CA ILE A 58 11.64 9.40 -5.10
C ILE A 58 12.99 9.99 -4.70
N ALA A 59 13.04 10.84 -3.66
CA ALA A 59 14.28 11.41 -3.16
C ALA A 59 15.25 10.33 -2.66
N LEU A 60 14.74 9.31 -1.97
CA LEU A 60 15.53 8.15 -1.54
C LEU A 60 16.15 7.42 -2.74
N LEU A 61 15.36 7.12 -3.77
CA LEU A 61 15.85 6.46 -4.98
C LEU A 61 16.92 7.29 -5.69
N ILE A 62 16.70 8.59 -5.85
CA ILE A 62 17.68 9.48 -6.47
C ILE A 62 18.97 9.51 -5.66
N THR A 63 18.88 9.52 -4.32
CA THR A 63 20.05 9.50 -3.44
C THR A 63 20.86 8.22 -3.64
N ILE A 64 20.20 7.07 -3.68
CA ILE A 64 20.83 5.77 -3.93
C ILE A 64 21.52 5.75 -5.31
N VAL A 65 20.84 6.22 -6.35
CA VAL A 65 21.40 6.26 -7.71
C VAL A 65 22.61 7.19 -7.78
N LYS A 66 22.51 8.39 -7.20
CA LYS A 66 23.64 9.34 -7.16
C LYS A 66 24.82 8.79 -6.38
N PHE A 67 24.57 8.06 -5.30
CA PHE A 67 25.61 7.38 -4.55
C PHE A 67 26.29 6.29 -5.39
N ALA A 68 25.50 5.46 -6.09
CA ALA A 68 26.02 4.39 -6.93
C ALA A 68 26.80 4.88 -8.16
N VAL A 69 26.43 6.03 -8.74
CA VAL A 69 27.15 6.62 -9.90
C VAL A 69 28.40 7.38 -9.46
N ARG A 70 28.39 7.97 -8.26
CA ARG A 70 29.54 8.71 -7.74
C ARG A 70 30.64 7.80 -7.18
N ASN A 71 30.30 6.55 -6.86
CA ASN A 71 31.22 5.50 -6.43
C ASN A 71 31.74 4.71 -7.63
#